data_AF-A0A5Q4ZC39-F1
#
_entry.id   AF-A0A5Q4ZC39-F1
#
_cell.length_a   1.000
_cell.length_b   1.000
_cell.length_c   1.000
_cell.angle_alpha   90.00
_cell.angle_beta   90.00
_cell.angle_gamma   90.00
#
_symmetry.space_group_name_H-M   'P 1'
#
loop_
_entity.id
_entity.type
_entity.pdbx_description
1 polymer ?
#
loop_
_entity_poly.entity_id
_entity_poly.type
_entity_poly.pdbx_seq_one_letter_code
_entity_poly.pdbx_strand_id
1 'polypeptide(L)' 'MIPAPLQAAMAQQIGATVVKVDASHVVMLSQPAEVAAAIITAARTAK' A
#
# COMPACT_ATOMS: atom_id res chain seq x y z
N MET A 1 4.07 -5.26 14.27
CA MET A 1 3.61 -5.28 12.86
C MET A 1 2.25 -5.95 12.81
N ILE A 2 1.26 -5.32 12.18
CA ILE A 2 -0.03 -5.98 11.93
C ILE A 2 0.22 -7.05 10.85
N PRO A 3 -0.15 -8.32 11.04
CA PRO A 3 -0.04 -9.34 10.01
C PRO A 3 -0.70 -8.92 8.69
N ALA A 4 -0.09 -9.25 7.55
CA ALA A 4 -0.62 -8.87 6.24
C ALA A 4 -2.10 -9.29 6.00
N PRO A 5 -2.57 -10.47 6.45
CA PRO A 5 -3.99 -10.82 6.32
C PRO A 5 -4.92 -9.89 7.10
N LEU A 6 -4.49 -9.44 8.29
CA LEU A 6 -5.28 -8.50 9.10
C LEU A 6 -5.31 -7.11 8.49
N GLN A 7 -4.19 -6.64 7.92
CA GLN A 7 -4.16 -5.37 7.17
C GLN A 7 -5.11 -5.42 5.95
N ALA A 8 -5.13 -6.54 5.22
CA ALA A 8 -6.02 -6.71 4.08
C ALA A 8 -7.51 -6.70 4.49
N ALA A 9 -7.86 -7.36 5.59
CA ALA A 9 -9.22 -7.35 6.14
C ALA A 9 -9.65 -5.93 6.55
N MET A 10 -8.78 -5.18 7.23
CA MET A 10 -9.04 -3.78 7.60
C MET A 10 -9.24 -2.89 6.36
N ALA A 11 -8.38 -3.02 5.35
CA ALA A 11 -8.49 -2.26 4.10
C ALA A 11 -9.81 -2.56 3.37
N GLN A 12 -10.23 -3.83 3.35
CA GLN A 12 -11.51 -4.24 2.76
C GLN A 12 -12.69 -3.59 3.49
N GLN A 13 -12.67 -3.53 4.83
CA GLN A 13 -13.75 -2.94 5.62
C GLN A 13 -13.99 -1.45 5.32
N ILE A 14 -12.93 -0.72 4.96
CA ILE A 14 -13.02 0.73 4.67
C ILE A 14 -13.09 1.04 3.17
N GLY A 15 -13.16 0.03 2.30
CA GLY A 15 -13.16 0.21 0.85
C GLY A 15 -11.84 0.75 0.29
N ALA A 16 -10.71 0.53 0.98
CA ALA A 16 -9.40 0.97 0.53
C ALA A 16 -8.80 0.02 -0.52
N THR A 17 -7.95 0.58 -1.39
CA THR A 17 -7.14 -0.20 -2.33
C THR A 17 -5.89 -0.73 -1.65
N VAL A 18 -5.59 -2.02 -1.83
CA VAL A 18 -4.37 -2.66 -1.30
C VAL A 18 -3.35 -2.80 -2.43
N VAL A 19 -2.16 -2.23 -2.24
CA VAL A 19 -1.00 -2.44 -3.10
C VAL A 19 -0.04 -3.38 -2.38
N LYS A 20 0.20 -4.57 -2.95
CA LYS A 20 1.16 -5.53 -2.41
C LYS A 20 2.54 -5.25 -3.00
N VAL A 21 3.52 -5.08 -2.12
CA VAL A 21 4.92 -4.82 -2.48
C VAL A 21 5.78 -5.89 -1.83
N ASP A 22 6.64 -6.56 -2.59
CA ASP A 22 7.54 -7.59 -2.04
C ASP A 22 8.71 -6.91 -1.32
N ALA A 23 8.54 -6.70 -0.02
CA ALA A 23 9.51 -6.01 0.82
C ALA A 23 9.42 -6.51 2.25
N SER A 24 10.47 -6.22 3.03
CA SER A 24 10.43 -6.35 4.48
C SER A 24 9.64 -5.20 5.11
N HIS A 25 10.17 -4.58 6.18
CA HIS A 25 9.36 -3.71 7.02
C HIS A 25 9.22 -2.27 6.50
N VAL A 26 10.30 -1.68 6.00
CA VAL A 26 10.38 -0.26 5.65
C VAL A 26 10.32 -0.10 4.13
N VAL A 27 9.15 -0.39 3.56
CA VAL A 27 8.96 -0.48 2.10
C VAL A 27 9.31 0.81 1.36
N MET A 28 9.07 1.97 1.96
CA MET A 28 9.42 3.27 1.35
C MET A 28 10.94 3.50 1.25
N LEU A 29 11.74 2.75 2.01
CA LEU A 29 13.20 2.82 1.94
C LEU A 29 13.77 1.74 1.02
N SER A 30 13.22 0.52 1.06
CA SER A 30 13.69 -0.59 0.21
C SER A 30 13.17 -0.51 -1.22
N GLN A 31 11.94 -0.02 -1.42
CA GLN A 31 11.24 0.06 -2.71
C GLN A 31 10.65 1.47 -2.94
N PRO A 32 11.47 2.55 -2.91
CA PRO A 32 10.98 3.92 -2.96
C PRO A 32 10.21 4.25 -4.26
N ALA A 33 10.63 3.70 -5.40
CA ALA A 33 10.00 3.94 -6.69
C ALA A 33 8.58 3.35 -6.77
N GLU A 34 8.38 2.14 -6.25
CA GLU A 34 7.08 1.47 -6.26
C GLU A 34 6.07 2.18 -5.35
N VAL A 35 6.53 2.60 -4.17
CA VAL A 35 5.72 3.40 -3.23
C VAL A 35 5.33 4.75 -3.85
N ALA A 36 6.27 5.46 -4.47
CA ALA A 36 5.98 6.72 -5.14
C ALA A 36 4.97 6.55 -6.28
N ALA A 37 5.11 5.50 -7.09
CA ALA A 37 4.17 5.19 -8.17
C ALA A 37 2.76 4.90 -7.65
N ALA A 38 2.62 4.16 -6.55
CA ALA A 38 1.34 3.88 -5.92
C ALA A 38 0.64 5.16 -5.44
N ILE A 39 1.38 6.07 -4.78
CA ILE A 39 0.87 7.36 -4.29
C ILE A 39 0.43 8.26 -5.45
N ILE A 40 1.27 8.40 -6.48
CA ILE A 40 0.94 9.23 -7.66
C ILE A 40 -0.31 8.69 -8.37
N THR A 41 -0.43 7.37 -8.51
CA THR A 41 -1.61 6.74 -9.11
C THR A 41 -2.87 7.03 -8.30
N ALA A 42 -2.83 6.84 -6.98
CA ALA A 42 -3.96 7.15 -6.11
C ALA A 42 -4.37 8.64 -6.20
N ALA A 43 -3.40 9.55 -6.19
CA ALA A 43 -3.65 10.99 -6.31
C ALA A 43 -4.28 11.40 -7.64
N ARG A 44 -3.96 10.68 -8.73
CA ARG A 44 -4.57 10.93 -10.05
C ARG A 44 -6.01 10.40 -10.13
N THR A 45 -6.30 9.27 -9.49
CA THR A 45 -7.63 8.64 -9.48
C THR A 45 -8.62 9.34 -8.54
N ALA A 46 -8.14 10.09 -7.55
CA ALA A 46 -8.98 10.83 -6.61
C ALA A 46 -9.59 12.14 -7.19
N LYS A 47 -9.24 12.51 -8.42
CA LYS A 47 -9.85 13.63 -9.17
C LYS A 47 -11.08 13.16 -9.93
#